data_AF-A0A6N9JJC2-F1
#
_entry.id   AF-A0A6N9JJC2-F1
#
_cell.length_a   1.000
_cell.length_b   1.000
_cell.length_c   1.000
_cell.angle_alpha   90.00
_cell.angle_beta   90.00
_cell.angle_gamma   90.00
#
_symmetry.space_group_name_H-M   'P 1'
#
loop_
_entity.id
_entity.type
_entity.pdbx_description
1 polymer ?
#
loop_
_entity_poly.entity_id
_entity_poly.type
_entity_poly.pdbx_seq_one_letter_code
_entity_poly.pdbx_strand_id
1 'polypeptide(L)'
;MKQGSYPISELFLHLAASTACMSLKDIDAAKAHFGVAWNIARPNGLIELIGEHHGLLQGLIEACLKSQYPDDFARIIEITYRFSYGWRRIHNPDSGEDVTDDLTTTEFTMAMLTCRGWTNAEIARHMGVSPGTVKNRLSGVYAKLGIGTRAELVAHMLR
;
A
#
# COMPACT_ATOMS: atom_id res chain seq x y z
N MET A 1 18.83 -26.65 -16.58
CA MET A 1 17.97 -25.48 -16.29
C MET A 1 16.54 -25.98 -16.25
N LYS A 2 15.80 -25.82 -15.14
CA LYS A 2 14.36 -26.11 -15.19
C LYS A 2 13.72 -25.07 -16.10
N GLN A 3 13.17 -25.57 -17.21
CA GLN A 3 12.33 -24.82 -18.13
C GLN A 3 10.99 -24.57 -17.41
N GLY A 4 10.58 -23.31 -17.25
CA GLY A 4 9.21 -22.98 -16.81
C GLY A 4 9.01 -22.08 -15.58
N SER A 5 9.94 -21.18 -15.22
CA SER A 5 9.62 -20.09 -14.26
C SER A 5 9.88 -18.72 -14.89
N TYR A 6 8.90 -17.84 -14.77
CA TYR A 6 8.89 -16.46 -15.26
C TYR A 6 8.73 -15.52 -14.05
N PRO A 7 9.80 -15.29 -13.26
CA PRO A 7 9.68 -14.68 -11.93
C PRO A 7 9.05 -13.28 -11.96
N ILE A 8 9.31 -12.47 -12.99
CA ILE A 8 8.70 -11.14 -13.14
C ILE A 8 7.20 -11.26 -13.38
N SER A 9 6.78 -12.11 -14.32
CA SER A 9 5.38 -12.30 -14.66
C SER A 9 4.59 -12.93 -13.51
N GLU A 10 5.16 -13.95 -12.86
CA GLU A 10 4.57 -14.60 -11.69
C GLU A 10 4.42 -13.60 -10.53
N LEU A 11 5.46 -12.82 -10.23
CA LEU A 11 5.42 -11.76 -9.23
C LEU A 11 4.27 -10.79 -9.52
N PHE A 12 4.17 -10.28 -10.74
CA PHE A 12 3.11 -9.35 -11.13
C PHE A 12 1.72 -9.95 -10.95
N LEU A 13 1.51 -11.20 -11.41
CA LEU A 13 0.23 -11.89 -11.27
C LEU A 13 -0.16 -12.10 -9.81
N HIS A 14 0.79 -12.44 -8.95
CA HIS A 14 0.54 -12.57 -7.51
C HIS A 14 0.21 -11.23 -6.86
N LEU A 15 0.89 -10.13 -7.22
CA LEU A 15 0.54 -8.80 -6.70
C LEU A 15 -0.86 -8.35 -7.16
N ALA A 16 -1.21 -8.59 -8.43
CA ALA A 16 -2.54 -8.30 -8.95
C ALA A 16 -3.63 -9.11 -8.22
N ALA A 17 -3.41 -10.40 -8.01
CA ALA A 17 -4.31 -11.25 -7.23
C ALA A 17 -4.45 -10.78 -5.78
N SER A 18 -3.35 -10.39 -5.12
CA SER A 18 -3.38 -9.80 -3.79
C SER A 18 -4.25 -8.55 -3.72
N THR A 19 -4.12 -7.63 -4.67
CA THR A 19 -4.94 -6.41 -4.74
C THR A 19 -6.43 -6.74 -4.97
N ALA A 20 -6.73 -7.74 -5.80
CA ALA A 20 -8.11 -8.20 -6.02
C ALA A 20 -8.71 -8.80 -4.74
N CYS A 21 -7.98 -9.70 -4.06
CA CYS A 21 -8.41 -10.29 -2.79
C CYS A 21 -8.63 -9.23 -1.70
N MET A 22 -7.75 -8.21 -1.60
CA MET A 22 -7.96 -7.09 -0.68
C MET A 22 -9.25 -6.33 -0.97
N SER A 23 -9.59 -6.15 -2.25
CA SER A 23 -10.84 -5.49 -2.67
C SER A 23 -12.09 -6.30 -2.30
N LEU A 24 -11.96 -7.63 -2.21
CA LEU A 24 -12.98 -8.55 -1.70
C LEU A 24 -12.96 -8.69 -0.17
N LYS A 25 -12.06 -7.99 0.53
CA LYS A 25 -11.77 -8.14 1.97
C LYS A 25 -11.37 -9.58 2.39
N ASP A 26 -10.89 -10.38 1.44
CA ASP A 26 -10.29 -11.69 1.73
C ASP A 26 -8.80 -11.50 2.07
N ILE A 27 -8.56 -11.14 3.34
CA ILE A 27 -7.22 -10.79 3.83
C ILE A 27 -6.28 -11.99 3.80
N ASP A 28 -6.79 -13.19 4.06
CA ASP A 28 -5.97 -14.40 4.15
C ASP A 28 -5.50 -14.82 2.75
N ALA A 29 -6.39 -14.82 1.74
CA ALA A 29 -6.00 -15.05 0.36
C ALA A 29 -5.05 -13.96 -0.15
N ALA A 30 -5.31 -12.69 0.20
CA ALA A 30 -4.45 -11.58 -0.19
C ALA A 30 -3.01 -11.73 0.36
N LYS A 31 -2.87 -12.11 1.64
CA LYS A 31 -1.59 -12.41 2.28
C LYS A 31 -0.92 -13.64 1.70
N ALA A 32 -1.68 -14.68 1.34
CA ALA A 32 -1.13 -15.87 0.69
C ALA A 32 -0.52 -15.52 -0.68
N HIS A 33 -1.23 -14.79 -1.54
CA HIS A 33 -0.68 -14.33 -2.81
C HIS A 33 0.53 -13.41 -2.61
N PHE A 34 0.48 -12.50 -1.63
CA PHE A 34 1.58 -11.58 -1.34
C PHE A 34 2.81 -12.35 -0.84
N GLY A 35 2.62 -13.38 -0.02
CA GLY A 35 3.70 -14.24 0.47
C GLY A 35 4.42 -14.98 -0.66
N VAL A 36 3.68 -15.47 -1.66
CA VAL A 36 4.29 -16.08 -2.86
C VAL A 36 5.07 -15.03 -3.65
N ALA A 37 4.48 -13.86 -3.92
CA ALA A 37 5.18 -12.73 -4.53
C ALA A 37 6.48 -12.38 -3.79
N TRP A 38 6.42 -12.29 -2.47
CA TRP A 38 7.58 -11.99 -1.63
C TRP A 38 8.69 -13.04 -1.75
N ASN A 39 8.32 -14.32 -1.74
CA ASN A 39 9.27 -15.43 -1.88
C ASN A 39 9.95 -15.47 -3.25
N ILE A 40 9.26 -15.02 -4.31
CA ILE A 40 9.85 -14.86 -5.65
C ILE A 40 10.79 -13.65 -5.67
N ALA A 41 10.35 -12.52 -5.11
CA ALA A 41 11.04 -11.25 -5.22
C ALA A 41 12.34 -11.18 -4.38
N ARG A 42 12.24 -11.55 -3.09
CA ARG A 42 13.27 -11.30 -2.09
C ARG A 42 14.64 -11.91 -2.42
N PRO A 43 14.76 -13.20 -2.82
CA PRO A 43 16.07 -13.83 -3.01
C PRO A 43 16.94 -13.16 -4.08
N ASN A 44 16.30 -12.57 -5.09
CA ASN A 44 16.96 -11.94 -6.23
C ASN A 44 16.88 -10.41 -6.19
N GLY A 45 16.34 -9.82 -5.12
CA GLY A 45 16.19 -8.38 -4.99
C GLY A 45 15.18 -7.74 -5.94
N LEU A 46 14.21 -8.49 -6.48
CA LEU A 46 13.17 -7.98 -7.39
C LEU A 46 12.05 -7.23 -6.63
N ILE A 47 12.44 -6.31 -5.74
CA ILE A 47 11.52 -5.65 -4.80
C ILE A 47 10.93 -4.33 -5.35
N GLU A 48 11.48 -3.82 -6.46
CA GLU A 48 10.96 -2.65 -7.19
C GLU A 48 9.47 -2.77 -7.47
N LEU A 49 9.03 -3.91 -8.03
CA LEU A 49 7.62 -4.09 -8.38
C LEU A 49 6.70 -4.02 -7.15
N ILE A 50 7.19 -4.46 -5.98
CA ILE A 50 6.42 -4.38 -4.73
C ILE A 50 6.30 -2.92 -4.28
N GLY A 51 7.40 -2.17 -4.31
CA GLY A 51 7.42 -0.75 -3.91
C GLY A 51 6.57 0.14 -4.82
N GLU A 52 6.56 -0.12 -6.12
CA GLU A 52 5.72 0.59 -7.11
C GLU A 52 4.22 0.34 -6.88
N HIS A 53 3.86 -0.87 -6.43
CA HIS A 53 2.46 -1.24 -6.17
C HIS A 53 2.00 -0.95 -4.73
N HIS A 54 2.80 -0.27 -3.90
CA HIS A 54 2.50 -0.06 -2.47
C HIS A 54 1.07 0.45 -2.23
N GLY A 55 0.65 1.50 -2.95
CA GLY A 55 -0.68 2.07 -2.77
C GLY A 55 -1.84 1.14 -3.18
N LEU A 56 -1.60 0.23 -4.13
CA LEU A 56 -2.57 -0.75 -4.59
C LEU A 56 -2.65 -1.98 -3.69
N LEU A 57 -1.59 -2.26 -2.92
CA LEU A 57 -1.49 -3.41 -2.03
C LEU A 57 -2.18 -3.20 -0.67
N GLN A 58 -2.80 -2.03 -0.46
CA GLN A 58 -3.75 -1.76 0.65
C GLN A 58 -3.21 -2.16 2.03
N GLY A 59 -1.94 -1.87 2.30
CA GLY A 59 -1.32 -2.15 3.60
C GLY A 59 -0.78 -3.57 3.78
N LEU A 60 -0.78 -4.41 2.74
CA LEU A 60 -0.18 -5.75 2.81
C LEU A 60 1.32 -5.69 3.11
N ILE A 61 2.04 -4.70 2.56
CA ILE A 61 3.47 -4.52 2.79
C ILE A 61 3.72 -4.25 4.28
N GLU A 62 2.97 -3.32 4.88
CA GLU A 62 3.03 -3.03 6.31
C GLU A 62 2.65 -4.26 7.15
N ALA A 63 1.56 -4.93 6.81
CA ALA A 63 1.04 -6.06 7.57
C ALA A 63 1.95 -7.30 7.52
N CYS A 64 2.62 -7.53 6.40
CA CYS A 64 3.43 -8.74 6.20
C CYS A 64 4.91 -8.53 6.52
N LEU A 65 5.47 -7.36 6.18
CA LEU A 65 6.92 -7.16 6.19
C LEU A 65 7.42 -6.33 7.36
N LYS A 66 6.65 -5.36 7.87
CA LYS A 66 7.17 -4.36 8.81
C LYS A 66 7.81 -4.96 10.08
N SER A 67 7.23 -6.03 10.62
CA SER A 67 7.75 -6.71 11.81
C SER A 67 8.71 -7.85 11.48
N GLN A 68 8.50 -8.55 10.37
CA GLN A 68 9.25 -9.77 10.02
C GLN A 68 10.54 -9.47 9.23
N TYR A 69 10.53 -8.40 8.45
CA TYR A 69 11.60 -8.00 7.53
C TYR A 69 11.78 -6.47 7.54
N PRO A 70 12.19 -5.86 8.68
CA PRO A 70 12.22 -4.39 8.83
C PRO A 70 13.17 -3.68 7.85
N ASP A 71 14.33 -4.27 7.54
CA ASP A 71 15.30 -3.68 6.61
C ASP A 71 14.78 -3.73 5.16
N ASP A 72 14.20 -4.86 4.76
CA ASP A 72 13.57 -5.00 3.45
C ASP A 72 12.35 -4.07 3.32
N PHE A 73 11.55 -3.93 4.39
CA PHE A 73 10.46 -2.97 4.45
C PHE A 73 10.95 -1.54 4.22
N ALA A 74 12.03 -1.11 4.90
CA ALA A 74 12.60 0.23 4.71
C ALA A 74 13.03 0.47 3.25
N ARG A 75 13.70 -0.52 2.63
CA ARG A 75 14.10 -0.45 1.20
C ARG A 75 12.90 -0.33 0.26
N ILE A 76 11.81 -1.07 0.53
CA ILE A 76 10.57 -0.97 -0.24
C ILE A 76 9.96 0.43 -0.09
N ILE A 77 9.95 1.00 1.11
CA ILE A 77 9.44 2.35 1.34
C ILE A 77 10.26 3.40 0.59
N GLU A 78 11.58 3.27 0.50
CA GLU A 78 12.43 4.15 -0.33
C GLU A 78 12.04 4.10 -1.81
N ILE A 79 11.80 2.88 -2.34
CA ILE A 79 11.32 2.68 -3.71
C ILE A 79 9.96 3.37 -3.89
N THR A 80 9.03 3.21 -2.95
CA THR A 80 7.71 3.85 -2.99
C THR A 80 7.80 5.37 -2.99
N TYR A 81 8.68 5.97 -2.19
CA TYR A 81 8.90 7.42 -2.22
C TYR A 81 9.44 7.89 -3.57
N ARG A 82 10.46 7.21 -4.11
CA ARG A 82 11.03 7.55 -5.42
C ARG A 82 10.01 7.40 -6.56
N PHE A 83 9.25 6.30 -6.55
CA PHE A 83 8.19 6.05 -7.53
C PHE A 83 7.10 7.11 -7.44
N SER A 84 6.54 7.34 -6.24
CA SER A 84 5.44 8.31 -6.06
C SER A 84 5.86 9.75 -6.39
N TYR A 85 7.10 10.13 -6.08
CA TYR A 85 7.67 11.41 -6.50
C TYR A 85 7.72 11.53 -8.02
N GLY A 86 8.27 10.54 -8.72
CA GLY A 86 8.32 10.52 -10.18
C GLY A 86 6.93 10.54 -10.82
N TRP A 87 6.02 9.73 -10.28
CA TRP A 87 4.64 9.64 -10.74
C TRP A 87 3.92 10.97 -10.62
N ARG A 88 3.96 11.65 -9.46
CA ARG A 88 3.31 12.96 -9.27
C ARG A 88 3.80 14.04 -10.25
N ARG A 89 5.09 14.04 -10.57
CA ARG A 89 5.68 15.00 -11.52
C ARG A 89 5.17 14.85 -12.95
N ILE A 90 4.67 13.67 -13.30
CA ILE A 90 4.09 13.38 -14.60
C ILE A 90 2.57 13.55 -14.52
N HIS A 91 1.96 12.97 -13.49
CA HIS A 91 0.52 12.94 -13.28
C HIS A 91 -0.07 14.33 -13.04
N ASN A 92 0.41 15.08 -12.03
CA ASN A 92 -0.24 16.32 -11.60
C ASN A 92 -0.31 17.37 -12.74
N PRO A 93 0.74 17.60 -13.55
CA PRO A 93 0.66 18.52 -14.67
C PRO A 93 -0.29 18.06 -15.79
N ASP A 94 -0.39 16.74 -16.01
CA ASP A 94 -1.18 16.15 -17.09
C ASP A 94 -2.68 16.08 -16.74
N SER A 95 -3.01 15.70 -15.51
CA SER A 95 -4.39 15.58 -15.04
C SER A 95 -4.98 16.89 -14.54
N GLY A 96 -4.14 17.87 -14.18
CA GLY A 96 -4.58 19.09 -13.49
C GLY A 96 -5.00 18.86 -12.03
N GLU A 97 -4.76 17.65 -11.51
CA GLU A 97 -4.98 17.31 -10.10
C GLU A 97 -3.72 17.62 -9.27
N ASP A 98 -3.91 17.88 -7.98
CA ASP A 98 -2.80 18.14 -7.05
C ASP A 98 -2.69 17.02 -6.01
N VAL A 99 -2.07 15.91 -6.42
CA VAL A 99 -1.79 14.80 -5.50
C VAL A 99 -0.64 15.21 -4.60
N THR A 100 -0.93 15.36 -3.31
CA THR A 100 0.04 15.74 -2.26
C THR A 100 1.00 14.61 -1.87
N ASP A 101 2.17 14.98 -1.31
CA ASP A 101 3.14 14.10 -0.65
C ASP A 101 3.22 14.28 0.87
N ASP A 102 2.28 14.99 1.49
CA ASP A 102 2.24 15.28 2.93
C ASP A 102 2.03 14.04 3.82
N LEU A 103 1.50 12.96 3.22
CA LEU A 103 1.23 11.71 3.92
C LEU A 103 2.43 10.76 3.85
N THR A 104 2.83 10.24 5.01
CA THR A 104 3.71 9.07 5.07
C THR A 104 3.04 7.87 4.41
N THR A 105 3.81 6.90 3.94
CA THR A 105 3.27 5.68 3.32
C THR A 105 2.25 4.94 4.21
N THR A 106 2.48 4.88 5.53
CA THR A 106 1.52 4.29 6.47
C THR A 106 0.24 5.13 6.63
N GLU A 107 0.35 6.45 6.65
CA GLU A 107 -0.82 7.34 6.69
C GLU A 107 -1.64 7.23 5.41
N PHE A 108 -0.98 7.23 4.26
CA PHE A 108 -1.59 6.98 2.96
C PHE A 108 -2.33 5.64 2.92
N THR A 109 -1.69 4.56 3.41
CA THR A 109 -2.33 3.24 3.53
C THR A 109 -3.61 3.29 4.36
N MET A 110 -3.59 3.94 5.53
CA MET A 110 -4.79 4.05 6.39
C MET A 110 -5.88 4.90 5.75
N ALA A 111 -5.50 5.99 5.06
CA ALA A 111 -6.43 6.83 4.30
C ALA A 111 -7.09 6.04 3.17
N MET A 112 -6.33 5.26 2.40
CA MET A 112 -6.82 4.42 1.31
C MET A 112 -7.81 3.35 1.80
N LEU A 113 -7.47 2.63 2.87
CA LEU A 113 -8.38 1.64 3.47
C LEU A 113 -9.68 2.31 3.95
N THR A 114 -9.57 3.49 4.55
CA THR A 114 -10.72 4.30 4.97
C THR A 114 -11.59 4.72 3.78
N CYS A 115 -10.99 5.14 2.67
CA CYS A 115 -11.73 5.46 1.44
C CYS A 115 -12.45 4.24 0.86
N ARG A 116 -11.86 3.05 1.01
CA ARG A 116 -12.44 1.76 0.58
C ARG A 116 -13.47 1.17 1.56
N GLY A 117 -14.01 1.97 2.47
CA GLY A 117 -15.10 1.53 3.35
C GLY A 117 -14.66 0.65 4.52
N TRP A 118 -13.37 0.56 4.83
CA TRP A 118 -12.91 -0.15 6.03
C TRP A 118 -13.23 0.68 7.28
N THR A 119 -13.53 -0.01 8.37
CA THR A 119 -13.69 0.56 9.71
C THR A 119 -12.34 0.64 10.43
N ASN A 120 -12.22 1.52 11.42
CA ASN A 120 -10.99 1.62 12.22
C ASN A 120 -10.61 0.29 12.88
N ALA A 121 -11.59 -0.54 13.25
CA ALA A 121 -11.35 -1.87 13.82
C ALA A 121 -10.81 -2.86 12.77
N GLU A 122 -11.36 -2.86 11.56
CA GLU A 122 -10.84 -3.70 10.46
C GLU A 122 -9.42 -3.28 10.07
N ILE A 123 -9.15 -1.97 9.94
CA ILE A 123 -7.82 -1.43 9.63
C ILE A 123 -6.82 -1.83 10.72
N ALA A 124 -7.20 -1.65 11.99
CA ALA A 124 -6.37 -2.00 13.14
C ALA A 124 -5.97 -3.48 13.13
N ARG A 125 -6.95 -4.37 12.92
CA ARG A 125 -6.72 -5.81 12.81
C ARG A 125 -5.81 -6.17 11.63
N HIS A 126 -6.03 -5.56 10.47
CA HIS A 126 -5.22 -5.83 9.28
C HIS A 126 -3.77 -5.37 9.45
N MET A 127 -3.57 -4.17 9.99
CA MET A 127 -2.25 -3.57 10.15
C MET A 127 -1.53 -3.96 11.45
N GLY A 128 -2.15 -4.80 12.30
CA GLY A 128 -1.54 -5.24 13.57
C GLY A 128 -1.34 -4.12 14.59
N VAL A 129 -2.25 -3.12 14.62
CA VAL A 129 -2.20 -1.98 15.54
C VAL A 129 -3.50 -1.85 16.33
N SER A 130 -3.57 -0.94 17.30
CA SER A 130 -4.81 -0.67 18.04
C SER A 130 -5.78 0.21 17.24
N PRO A 131 -7.11 0.10 17.44
CA PRO A 131 -8.08 1.04 16.85
C PRO A 131 -7.83 2.50 17.23
N GLY A 132 -7.29 2.75 18.44
CA GLY A 132 -6.87 4.08 18.88
C GLY A 132 -5.70 4.62 18.05
N THR A 133 -4.74 3.77 17.69
CA THR A 133 -3.64 4.13 16.78
C THR A 133 -4.16 4.54 15.41
N VAL A 134 -5.13 3.80 14.86
CA VAL A 134 -5.76 4.15 13.58
C VAL A 134 -6.48 5.49 13.68
N LYS A 135 -7.30 5.69 14.73
CA LYS A 135 -8.00 6.96 14.97
C LYS A 135 -7.02 8.13 15.01
N ASN A 136 -5.96 8.02 15.81
CA ASN A 136 -4.98 9.10 15.98
C ASN A 136 -4.24 9.40 14.67
N ARG A 137 -3.86 8.38 13.90
CA ARG A 137 -3.22 8.56 12.59
C ARG A 137 -4.16 9.22 11.58
N LEU A 138 -5.42 8.79 11.51
CA LEU A 138 -6.41 9.43 10.65
C LEU A 138 -6.70 10.88 11.05
N SER A 139 -6.70 11.20 12.34
CA SER A 139 -6.77 12.61 12.78
C SER A 139 -5.57 13.42 12.29
N GLY A 140 -4.36 12.85 12.31
CA GLY A 140 -3.17 13.46 11.71
C GLY A 140 -3.30 13.65 10.20
N VAL A 141 -3.82 12.65 9.48
CA VAL A 141 -4.13 12.73 8.03
C VAL A 141 -5.08 13.89 7.76
N TYR A 142 -6.17 14.00 8.51
CA TYR A 142 -7.16 15.07 8.31
C TYR A 142 -6.55 16.45 8.53
N ALA A 143 -5.74 16.60 9.59
CA ALA A 143 -5.04 17.85 9.85
C ALA A 143 -4.04 18.22 8.74
N LYS A 144 -3.26 17.25 8.25
CA LYS A 144 -2.29 17.47 7.16
C LYS A 144 -2.97 17.86 5.85
N LEU A 145 -4.10 17.25 5.54
CA LEU A 145 -4.87 17.54 4.32
C LEU A 145 -5.80 18.76 4.47
N GLY A 146 -5.92 19.35 5.66
CA GLY A 146 -6.82 20.48 5.90
C GLY A 146 -8.31 20.12 5.79
N ILE A 147 -8.68 18.87 6.04
CA ILE A 147 -10.06 18.36 5.92
C ILE A 147 -10.66 18.00 7.28
N GLY A 148 -11.99 17.95 7.38
CA GLY A 148 -12.70 17.63 8.62
C GLY A 148 -13.41 16.27 8.61
N THR A 149 -13.64 15.68 7.44
CA THR A 149 -14.56 14.54 7.28
C THR A 149 -14.00 13.43 6.40
N ARG A 150 -14.55 12.23 6.60
CA ARG A 150 -14.29 11.06 5.73
C ARG A 150 -14.75 11.31 4.29
N ALA A 151 -15.84 12.06 4.09
CA ALA A 151 -16.34 12.39 2.75
C ALA A 151 -15.35 13.29 2.00
N GLU A 152 -14.78 14.28 2.68
CA GLU A 152 -13.71 15.12 2.12
C GLU A 152 -12.43 14.32 1.85
N LEU A 153 -12.11 13.32 2.69
CA LEU A 153 -10.98 12.42 2.42
C LEU A 153 -11.20 11.65 1.11
N VAL A 154 -12.40 11.08 0.91
CA VAL A 154 -12.74 10.37 -0.33
C VAL A 154 -12.70 11.30 -1.54
N ALA A 155 -13.03 12.57 -1.39
CA ALA A 155 -12.93 13.56 -2.46
C ALA A 155 -11.48 13.99 -2.75
N HIS A 156 -10.59 13.96 -1.75
CA HIS A 156 -9.17 14.32 -1.89
C HIS A 156 -8.30 13.19 -2.43
N MET A 157 -8.63 11.94 -2.11
CA MET A 157 -7.84 10.80 -2.55
C MET A 157 -8.16 10.47 -4.02
N LEU A 158 -7.12 10.12 -4.79
CA LEU A 158 -7.26 9.62 -6.16
C LEU A 158 -8.25 8.46 -6.23
N ARG A 159 -9.13 8.49 -7.24
CA ARG A 159 -10.14 7.45 -7.48
C ARG A 159 -9.56 6.20 -8.09
#